data_AF-A0A538U2I4-F1
#
_entry.id   AF-A0A538U2I4-F1
#
_cell.length_a   1.000
_cell.length_b   1.000
_cell.length_c   1.000
_cell.angle_alpha   90.00
_cell.angle_beta   90.00
_cell.angle_gamma   90.00
#
_symmetry.space_group_name_H-M   'P 1'
#
loop_
_entity.id
_entity.type
_entity.pdbx_description
1 polymer ?
#
loop_
_entity_poly.entity_id
_entity_poly.type
_entity_poly.pdbx_seq_one_letter_code
_entity_poly.pdbx_strand_id
1 'polypeptide(L)'
;MSVSGADMDVTPHSRSPIDSVAELRDYGFRGFLSVNRLWESRCEEVPVERGVYVAVRDAVMPPKFLEHSVGGRFRQMDPSVPIEILQNHWVPGAVVLYIGRARGPGVRALLHQRVKRYLRFGQGRVVAHYGGRFVWQLRDHRVMLLAWMPTPDEDPAVVEARLQAMFLARHGRLPFANLRLEDPE
;
A
#
# COMPACT_ATOMS: atom_id res chain seq x y z
N MET A 1 18.92 -17.24 45.94
CA MET A 1 19.80 -17.43 44.78
C MET A 1 18.95 -17.94 43.62
N SER A 2 19.03 -17.23 42.49
CA SER A 2 18.89 -17.72 41.11
C SER A 2 17.55 -18.31 40.61
N VAL A 3 16.73 -17.37 40.09
CA VAL A 3 16.08 -17.25 38.75
C VAL A 3 16.09 -18.44 37.77
N SER A 4 14.95 -18.64 37.08
CA SER A 4 14.76 -18.77 35.60
C SER A 4 13.75 -19.87 35.27
N GLY A 5 12.57 -19.65 34.66
CA GLY A 5 12.25 -18.90 33.42
C GLY A 5 11.75 -19.94 32.39
N ALA A 6 10.70 -19.79 31.60
CA ALA A 6 9.78 -18.70 31.34
C ALA A 6 8.47 -19.32 30.80
N ASP A 7 7.31 -18.83 31.27
CA ASP A 7 6.07 -18.94 30.51
C ASP A 7 6.22 -18.06 29.26
N MET A 8 6.31 -18.67 28.09
CA MET A 8 6.15 -17.94 26.83
C MET A 8 4.66 -17.72 26.59
N ASP A 9 4.14 -16.71 27.26
CA ASP A 9 2.88 -16.06 26.91
C ASP A 9 3.10 -15.29 25.60
N VAL A 10 2.89 -15.94 24.46
CA VAL A 10 2.75 -15.23 23.18
C VAL A 10 1.30 -14.77 23.11
N THR A 11 1.06 -13.60 23.70
CA THR A 11 -0.20 -12.88 23.64
C THR A 11 -0.72 -12.82 22.19
N PRO A 12 -2.01 -13.11 21.95
CA PRO A 12 -2.62 -12.86 20.64
C PRO A 12 -2.52 -11.35 20.42
N HIS A 13 -1.87 -10.92 19.34
CA HIS A 13 -1.77 -9.50 19.00
C HIS A 13 -3.20 -8.94 18.93
N SER A 14 -3.64 -8.25 19.98
CA SER A 14 -4.88 -7.49 19.97
C SER A 14 -4.71 -6.44 18.88
N ARG A 15 -5.43 -6.68 17.78
CA ARG A 15 -5.18 -6.11 16.46
C ARG A 15 -5.47 -4.61 16.48
N SER A 16 -4.45 -3.80 16.78
CA SER A 16 -4.52 -2.36 16.56
C SER A 16 -5.02 -2.11 15.14
N PRO A 17 -5.95 -1.17 14.92
CA PRO A 17 -6.36 -0.83 13.57
C PRO A 17 -5.17 -0.31 12.76
N ILE A 18 -5.31 -0.15 11.44
CA ILE A 18 -4.18 0.19 10.55
C ILE A 18 -4.47 1.46 9.72
N ASP A 19 -5.45 2.27 10.12
CA ASP A 19 -5.98 3.34 9.30
C ASP A 19 -5.68 4.74 9.88
N SER A 20 -4.50 4.86 10.49
CA SER A 20 -3.80 6.12 10.75
C SER A 20 -2.29 5.91 10.68
N VAL A 21 -1.52 6.98 10.51
CA VAL A 21 -0.05 6.89 10.50
C VAL A 21 0.50 6.36 11.83
N ALA A 22 -0.11 6.74 12.96
CA ALA A 22 0.29 6.26 14.28
C ALA A 22 0.03 4.76 14.42
N GLU A 23 -1.19 4.32 14.10
CA GLU A 23 -1.60 2.91 14.08
C GLU A 23 -0.68 2.05 13.19
N LEU A 24 -0.33 2.53 11.99
CA LEU A 24 0.59 1.84 11.09
C LEU A 24 2.00 1.73 11.69
N ARG A 25 2.50 2.77 12.38
CA ARG A 25 3.80 2.73 13.08
C ARG A 25 3.80 1.72 14.21
N ASP A 26 2.74 1.72 15.02
CA ASP A 26 2.57 0.76 16.13
C ASP A 26 2.48 -0.68 15.59
N TYR A 27 1.91 -0.86 14.40
CA TYR A 27 1.87 -2.14 13.71
C TYR A 27 3.24 -2.58 13.14
N GLY A 28 4.22 -1.67 13.03
CA GLY A 28 5.57 -1.96 12.53
C GLY A 28 5.87 -1.45 11.13
N PHE A 29 5.00 -0.65 10.51
CA PHE A 29 5.32 0.05 9.28
C PHE A 29 6.37 1.14 9.51
N ARG A 30 7.26 1.30 8.54
CA ARG A 30 8.32 2.32 8.51
C ARG A 30 8.40 2.96 7.12
N GLY A 31 9.26 3.98 6.97
CA GLY A 31 9.42 4.72 5.73
C GLY A 31 8.61 6.01 5.74
N PHE A 32 7.29 5.95 5.59
CA PHE A 32 6.39 7.11 5.50
C PHE A 32 6.99 8.27 4.69
N LEU A 33 7.54 7.95 3.52
CA LEU A 33 8.19 8.91 2.63
C LEU A 33 7.24 9.29 1.50
N SER A 34 7.24 10.56 1.10
CA SER A 34 6.42 10.99 -0.02
C SER A 34 6.83 10.31 -1.32
N VAL A 35 5.86 10.13 -2.21
CA VAL A 35 6.10 9.64 -3.58
C VAL A 35 7.18 10.46 -4.27
N ASN A 36 7.15 11.80 -4.13
CA ASN A 36 8.17 12.67 -4.72
C ASN A 36 9.58 12.36 -4.20
N ARG A 37 9.75 12.20 -2.88
CA ARG A 37 11.04 11.85 -2.28
C ARG A 37 11.55 10.50 -2.77
N LEU A 38 10.68 9.49 -2.84
CA LEU A 38 11.06 8.16 -3.31
C LEU A 38 11.41 8.11 -4.80
N TRP A 39 10.85 9.02 -5.61
CA TRP A 39 11.27 9.20 -7.00
C TRP A 39 12.67 9.81 -7.10
N GLU A 40 12.95 10.83 -6.29
CA GLU A 40 14.26 11.50 -6.24
C GLU A 40 15.36 10.56 -5.75
N SER A 41 15.11 9.83 -4.65
CA SER A 41 16.06 8.87 -4.06
C SER A 41 16.15 7.54 -4.82
N ARG A 42 15.34 7.34 -5.86
CA ARG A 42 15.25 6.08 -6.61
C ARG A 42 14.95 4.84 -5.73
N CYS A 43 14.25 5.08 -4.62
CA CYS A 43 13.82 4.11 -3.61
C CYS A 43 14.95 3.50 -2.76
N GLU A 44 16.08 4.20 -2.59
CA GLU A 44 17.22 3.73 -1.79
C GLU A 44 16.86 3.37 -0.33
N GLU A 45 15.83 4.01 0.24
CA GLU A 45 15.38 3.75 1.60
C GLU A 45 14.57 2.45 1.75
N VAL A 46 14.09 1.89 0.64
CA VAL A 46 13.22 0.70 0.69
C VAL A 46 14.09 -0.57 0.81
N PRO A 47 13.84 -1.43 1.81
CA PRO A 47 14.68 -2.59 2.08
C PRO A 47 14.58 -3.65 0.98
N VAL A 48 15.66 -4.44 0.85
CA VAL A 48 15.75 -5.60 -0.04
C VAL A 48 15.24 -6.84 0.71
N GLU A 49 13.99 -6.80 1.13
CA GLU A 49 13.34 -7.83 1.97
C GLU A 49 11.95 -8.19 1.42
N ARG A 50 11.39 -9.33 1.83
CA ARG A 50 9.96 -9.62 1.62
C ARG A 50 9.13 -8.77 2.56
N GLY A 51 7.90 -8.45 2.18
CA GLY A 51 7.01 -7.71 3.07
C GLY A 51 5.80 -7.10 2.37
N VAL A 52 5.12 -6.24 3.11
CA VAL A 52 3.97 -5.47 2.64
C VAL A 52 4.30 -3.99 2.59
N TYR A 53 3.56 -3.24 1.77
CA TYR A 53 3.68 -1.79 1.67
C TYR A 53 2.30 -1.16 1.52
N VAL A 54 2.18 0.09 1.96
CA VAL A 54 0.93 0.85 1.90
C VAL A 54 1.12 2.19 1.21
N ALA A 55 0.10 2.65 0.52
CA ALA A 55 -0.04 4.05 0.11
C ALA A 55 -1.00 4.76 1.05
N VAL A 56 -0.57 5.90 1.57
CA VAL A 56 -1.24 6.65 2.64
C VAL A 56 -1.49 8.09 2.20
N ARG A 57 -2.70 8.57 2.45
CA ARG A 57 -3.08 9.97 2.27
C ARG A 57 -3.63 10.52 3.58
N ASP A 58 -2.73 11.15 4.33
CA ASP A 58 -3.05 11.79 5.61
C ASP A 58 -3.53 13.24 5.38
N ALA A 59 -4.67 13.37 4.70
CA ALA A 59 -5.25 14.67 4.38
C ALA A 59 -6.74 14.68 4.72
N VAL A 60 -7.16 15.70 5.48
CA VAL A 60 -8.54 15.88 5.95
C VAL A 60 -9.50 16.23 4.81
N MET A 61 -9.00 16.90 3.77
CA MET A 61 -9.82 17.33 2.63
C MET A 61 -10.11 16.17 1.67
N PRO A 62 -11.31 16.10 1.07
CA PRO A 62 -11.61 15.16 0.00
C PRO A 62 -10.60 15.25 -1.15
N PRO A 63 -10.30 14.13 -1.85
CA PRO A 63 -9.38 14.13 -2.97
C PRO A 63 -9.99 14.86 -4.16
N LYS A 64 -9.12 15.38 -5.03
CA LYS A 64 -9.50 15.74 -6.39
C LYS A 64 -8.97 14.67 -7.33
N PHE A 65 -9.85 14.14 -8.17
CA PHE A 65 -9.48 13.16 -9.17
C PHE A 65 -9.04 13.81 -10.47
N LEU A 66 -8.15 13.14 -11.20
CA LEU A 66 -7.73 13.45 -12.56
C LEU A 66 -8.60 12.65 -13.54
N GLU A 67 -8.99 13.26 -14.65
CA GLU A 67 -9.70 12.57 -15.74
C GLU A 67 -8.85 11.44 -16.34
N HIS A 68 -7.53 11.64 -16.39
CA HIS A 68 -6.57 10.66 -16.88
C HIS A 68 -5.55 10.30 -15.80
N SER A 69 -5.26 9.01 -15.70
CA SER A 69 -4.23 8.47 -14.82
C SER A 69 -2.84 8.91 -15.27
N VAL A 70 -1.96 9.23 -14.31
CA VAL A 70 -0.52 9.40 -14.57
C VAL A 70 0.20 8.05 -14.71
N GLY A 71 -0.53 6.94 -14.53
CA GLY A 71 -0.05 5.58 -14.65
C GLY A 71 0.45 5.22 -16.05
N GLY A 72 1.44 4.35 -16.12
CA GLY A 72 1.99 3.87 -17.40
C GLY A 72 1.05 2.91 -18.14
N ARG A 73 1.03 3.02 -19.47
CA ARG A 73 0.25 2.13 -20.36
C ARG A 73 1.00 0.82 -20.65
N PHE A 74 0.94 -0.14 -19.73
CA PHE A 74 1.52 -1.46 -19.95
C PHE A 74 0.64 -2.29 -20.89
N ARG A 75 1.22 -2.84 -21.96
CA ARG A 75 0.47 -3.59 -23.00
C ARG A 75 -0.72 -2.80 -23.59
N GLN A 76 -0.54 -1.49 -23.79
CA GLN A 76 -1.55 -0.57 -24.33
C GLN A 76 -2.83 -0.44 -23.48
N MET A 77 -2.83 -0.96 -22.25
CA MET A 77 -3.94 -0.79 -21.32
C MET A 77 -3.89 0.61 -20.70
N ASP A 78 -4.96 1.39 -20.88
CA ASP A 78 -5.14 2.68 -20.21
C ASP A 78 -5.51 2.43 -18.74
N PRO A 79 -4.75 2.95 -17.76
CA PRO A 79 -5.09 2.75 -16.36
C PRO A 79 -6.11 3.76 -15.84
N SER A 80 -6.65 4.64 -16.68
CA SER A 80 -7.69 5.61 -16.33
C SER A 80 -9.06 4.94 -16.25
N VAL A 81 -9.83 5.27 -15.23
CA VAL A 81 -11.26 4.96 -15.11
C VAL A 81 -12.09 6.23 -14.98
N PRO A 82 -13.40 6.20 -15.27
CA PRO A 82 -14.30 7.32 -15.03
C PRO A 82 -14.27 7.82 -13.58
N ILE A 83 -14.48 9.13 -13.40
CA ILE A 83 -14.46 9.75 -12.08
C ILE A 83 -15.55 9.15 -11.16
N GLU A 84 -16.71 8.75 -11.69
CA GLU A 84 -17.75 8.13 -10.87
C GLU A 84 -17.28 6.79 -10.26
N ILE A 85 -16.46 6.02 -10.97
CA ILE A 85 -15.88 4.77 -10.44
C ILE A 85 -14.94 5.08 -9.28
N LEU A 86 -14.10 6.10 -9.40
CA LEU A 86 -13.21 6.54 -8.32
C LEU A 86 -14.01 7.03 -7.10
N GLN A 87 -15.07 7.82 -7.33
CA GLN A 87 -15.94 8.30 -6.26
C GLN A 87 -16.64 7.15 -5.52
N ASN A 88 -17.09 6.13 -6.24
CA ASN A 88 -17.75 4.96 -5.63
C ASN A 88 -16.80 4.12 -4.76
N HIS A 89 -15.52 4.03 -5.15
CA HIS A 89 -14.49 3.32 -4.39
C HIS A 89 -13.89 4.15 -3.25
N TRP A 90 -14.06 5.47 -3.28
CA TRP A 90 -13.53 6.33 -2.23
C TRP A 90 -14.12 5.96 -0.87
N VAL A 91 -13.27 5.96 0.16
CA VAL A 91 -13.64 5.65 1.54
C VAL A 91 -13.44 6.92 2.37
N PRO A 92 -14.52 7.67 2.70
CA PRO A 92 -14.40 8.89 3.47
C PRO A 92 -13.70 8.67 4.82
N GLY A 93 -12.72 9.51 5.14
CA GLY A 93 -11.96 9.46 6.38
C GLY A 93 -10.87 8.38 6.44
N ALA A 94 -10.75 7.51 5.43
CA ALA A 94 -9.70 6.50 5.41
C ALA A 94 -8.33 7.11 5.07
N VAL A 95 -7.30 6.66 5.78
CA VAL A 95 -5.92 7.11 5.61
C VAL A 95 -5.15 6.18 4.67
N VAL A 96 -5.42 4.86 4.73
CA VAL A 96 -4.82 3.86 3.84
C VAL A 96 -5.60 3.77 2.54
N LEU A 97 -4.92 4.05 1.42
CA LEU A 97 -5.50 4.01 0.09
C LEU A 97 -5.25 2.69 -0.64
N TYR A 98 -4.12 2.06 -0.35
CA TYR A 98 -3.70 0.84 -1.03
C TYR A 98 -2.79 0.02 -0.11
N ILE A 99 -2.98 -1.30 -0.13
CA ILE A 99 -2.12 -2.29 0.51
C ILE A 99 -1.59 -3.21 -0.59
N GLY A 100 -0.27 -3.21 -0.75
CA GLY A 100 0.44 -4.08 -1.68
C GLY A 100 1.37 -5.05 -0.97
N ARG A 101 1.74 -6.11 -1.68
CA ARG A 101 2.68 -7.14 -1.19
C ARG A 101 3.87 -7.31 -2.10
N ALA A 102 4.99 -7.72 -1.51
CA ALA A 102 6.21 -8.10 -2.17
C ALA A 102 6.48 -9.60 -1.94
N ARG A 103 5.86 -10.43 -2.78
CA ARG A 103 5.90 -11.90 -2.72
C ARG A 103 6.69 -12.49 -3.89
N GLY A 104 7.33 -13.63 -3.65
CA GLY A 104 7.89 -14.49 -4.69
C GLY A 104 9.41 -14.72 -4.58
N PRO A 105 9.95 -15.58 -5.47
CA PRO A 105 11.38 -15.88 -5.50
C PRO A 105 12.18 -14.74 -6.14
N GLY A 106 13.41 -14.55 -5.64
CA GLY A 106 14.41 -13.66 -6.23
C GLY A 106 14.21 -12.17 -5.95
N VAL A 107 15.25 -11.39 -6.24
CA VAL A 107 15.34 -9.97 -5.86
C VAL A 107 14.24 -9.08 -6.46
N ARG A 108 13.67 -9.47 -7.61
CA ARG A 108 12.60 -8.73 -8.31
C ARG A 108 11.25 -8.79 -7.57
N ALA A 109 11.11 -9.72 -6.63
CA ALA A 109 9.90 -9.92 -5.83
C ALA A 109 9.95 -9.19 -4.48
N LEU A 110 11.10 -8.64 -4.09
CA LEU A 110 11.32 -7.96 -2.80
C LEU A 110 10.77 -6.54 -2.80
N LEU A 111 10.57 -5.99 -1.60
CA LEU A 111 9.98 -4.67 -1.32
C LEU A 111 10.59 -3.58 -2.20
N HIS A 112 11.93 -3.45 -2.19
CA HIS A 112 12.63 -2.46 -3.01
C HIS A 112 12.19 -2.49 -4.48
N GLN A 113 12.18 -3.66 -5.13
CA GLN A 113 11.82 -3.77 -6.54
C GLN A 113 10.32 -3.61 -6.80
N ARG A 114 9.47 -4.06 -5.87
CA ARG A 114 8.00 -3.96 -5.98
C ARG A 114 7.52 -2.52 -5.82
N VAL A 115 8.01 -1.82 -4.79
CA VAL A 115 7.75 -0.39 -4.55
C VAL A 115 8.31 0.46 -5.69
N LYS A 116 9.55 0.19 -6.14
CA LYS A 116 10.13 0.89 -7.29
C LYS A 116 9.30 0.69 -8.57
N ARG A 117 8.76 -0.51 -8.80
CA ARG A 117 7.87 -0.75 -9.95
C ARG A 117 6.55 0.02 -9.81
N TYR A 118 5.96 0.02 -8.61
CA TYR A 118 4.74 0.79 -8.33
C TYR A 118 4.93 2.29 -8.60
N LEU A 119 6.04 2.85 -8.10
CA LEU A 119 6.39 4.24 -8.29
C LEU A 119 6.72 4.57 -9.75
N ARG A 120 7.43 3.69 -10.46
CA ARG A 120 7.69 3.87 -11.91
C ARG A 120 6.40 3.86 -12.72
N PHE A 121 5.44 3.02 -12.35
CA PHE A 121 4.12 3.04 -12.97
C PHE A 121 3.47 4.41 -12.81
N GLY A 122 3.48 4.99 -11.61
CA GLY A 122 2.99 6.35 -11.35
C GLY A 122 3.77 7.49 -12.02
N GLN A 123 4.91 7.20 -12.65
CA GLN A 123 5.67 8.13 -13.51
C GLN A 123 5.35 7.93 -15.00
N GLY A 124 4.27 7.23 -15.34
CA GLY A 124 3.91 6.91 -16.72
C GLY A 124 4.81 5.85 -17.38
N ARG A 125 5.69 5.17 -16.63
CA ARG A 125 6.61 4.19 -17.23
C ARG A 125 5.88 2.88 -17.56
N VAL A 126 6.21 2.30 -18.71
CA VAL A 126 5.66 1.02 -19.18
C VAL A 126 6.22 -0.14 -18.33
N VAL A 127 5.55 -0.44 -17.22
CA VAL A 127 5.90 -1.54 -16.31
C VAL A 127 4.66 -2.33 -15.90
N ALA A 128 4.81 -3.63 -15.73
CA ALA A 128 3.71 -4.51 -15.30
C ALA A 128 3.36 -4.28 -13.82
N HIS A 129 2.50 -3.30 -13.54
CA HIS A 129 1.97 -3.02 -12.21
C HIS A 129 0.60 -2.33 -12.29
N TYR A 130 -0.47 -3.12 -12.39
CA TYR A 130 -1.84 -2.61 -12.52
C TYR A 130 -2.59 -2.49 -11.18
N GLY A 131 -2.09 -3.17 -10.13
CA GLY A 131 -2.69 -3.12 -8.80
C GLY A 131 -2.47 -1.75 -8.15
N GLY A 132 -3.48 -1.21 -7.47
CA GLY A 132 -3.38 0.12 -6.88
C GLY A 132 -3.50 1.27 -7.88
N ARG A 133 -3.99 1.02 -9.12
CA ARG A 133 -3.98 2.02 -10.20
C ARG A 133 -4.79 3.29 -9.91
N PHE A 134 -5.88 3.19 -9.15
CA PHE A 134 -6.75 4.34 -8.82
C PHE A 134 -6.00 5.45 -8.07
N VAL A 135 -4.97 5.09 -7.30
CA VAL A 135 -4.07 6.05 -6.64
C VAL A 135 -3.45 7.04 -7.63
N TRP A 136 -3.21 6.62 -8.87
CA TRP A 136 -2.59 7.44 -9.91
C TRP A 136 -3.57 8.35 -10.66
N GLN A 137 -4.86 8.35 -10.28
CA GLN A 137 -5.82 9.40 -10.64
C GLN A 137 -6.05 10.40 -9.51
N LEU A 138 -5.27 10.36 -8.42
CA LEU A 138 -5.31 11.40 -7.40
C LEU A 138 -4.45 12.60 -7.82
N ARG A 139 -5.00 13.81 -7.76
CA ARG A 139 -4.27 15.05 -8.11
C ARG A 139 -3.07 15.29 -7.20
N ASP A 140 -3.15 14.88 -5.94
CA ASP A 140 -2.13 15.03 -4.91
C ASP A 140 -1.23 13.78 -4.76
N HIS A 141 -1.20 12.88 -5.76
CA HIS A 141 -0.41 11.65 -5.70
C HIS A 141 1.07 11.86 -5.34
N ARG A 142 1.67 13.00 -5.69
CA ARG A 142 3.09 13.27 -5.42
C ARG A 142 3.43 13.43 -3.93
N VAL A 143 2.45 13.84 -3.11
CA VAL A 143 2.64 14.09 -1.67
C VAL A 143 2.15 12.94 -0.79
N MET A 144 1.45 11.95 -1.36
CA MET A 144 1.08 10.74 -0.64
C MET A 144 2.33 10.03 -0.11
N LEU A 145 2.17 9.38 1.03
CA LEU A 145 3.25 8.66 1.69
C LEU A 145 3.21 7.18 1.29
N LEU A 146 4.39 6.58 1.08
CA LEU A 146 4.53 5.14 1.12
C LEU A 146 5.23 4.71 2.41
N ALA A 147 4.71 3.63 2.99
CA ALA A 147 5.34 2.95 4.11
C ALA A 147 5.42 1.44 3.81
N TRP A 148 6.33 0.75 4.47
CA TRP A 148 6.57 -0.68 4.28
C TRP A 148 6.86 -1.38 5.60
N MET A 149 6.57 -2.67 5.63
CA MET A 149 6.83 -3.55 6.77
C MET A 149 7.43 -4.85 6.22
N PRO A 150 8.72 -5.13 6.49
CA PRO A 150 9.31 -6.43 6.21
C PRO A 150 8.59 -7.55 6.94
N THR A 151 8.49 -8.72 6.32
CA THR A 151 7.88 -9.92 6.91
C THR A 151 8.81 -11.13 6.67
N PRO A 152 9.95 -11.20 7.36
CA PRO A 152 10.91 -12.29 7.15
C PRO A 152 10.34 -13.66 7.52
N ASP A 153 9.47 -13.70 8.54
CA ASP A 153 8.97 -14.93 9.15
C ASP A 153 7.52 -15.26 8.76
N GLU A 154 6.88 -14.43 7.95
CA GLU A 154 5.47 -14.60 7.54
C GLU A 154 5.31 -14.31 6.04
N ASP A 155 4.47 -15.09 5.35
CA ASP A 155 4.17 -14.84 3.94
C ASP A 155 3.51 -13.46 3.77
N PRO A 156 4.10 -12.54 2.99
CA PRO A 156 3.48 -11.24 2.68
C PRO A 156 2.05 -11.31 2.17
N ALA A 157 1.65 -12.40 1.52
CA ALA A 157 0.28 -12.62 1.08
C ALA A 157 -0.71 -12.82 2.24
N VAL A 158 -0.30 -13.54 3.29
CA VAL A 158 -1.10 -13.74 4.51
C VAL A 158 -1.21 -12.42 5.27
N VAL A 159 -0.10 -11.69 5.40
CA VAL A 159 -0.08 -10.38 6.05
C VAL A 159 -0.96 -9.36 5.31
N GLU A 160 -0.84 -9.25 3.98
CA GLU A 160 -1.70 -8.38 3.17
C GLU A 160 -3.19 -8.73 3.34
N ALA A 161 -3.55 -10.02 3.29
CA ALA A 161 -4.93 -10.46 3.47
C ALA A 161 -5.46 -10.09 4.88
N ARG A 162 -4.64 -10.28 5.93
CA ARG A 162 -4.98 -9.87 7.30
C ARG A 162 -5.21 -8.35 7.40
N LEU A 163 -4.34 -7.55 6.80
CA LEU A 163 -4.46 -6.09 6.79
C LEU A 163 -5.71 -5.62 6.03
N GLN A 164 -6.00 -6.20 4.87
CA GLN A 164 -7.24 -5.93 4.13
C GLN A 164 -8.48 -6.34 4.92
N ALA A 165 -8.45 -7.46 5.64
CA ALA A 165 -9.55 -7.90 6.49
C ALA A 165 -9.77 -6.93 7.68
N MET A 166 -8.69 -6.42 8.29
CA MET A 166 -8.78 -5.40 9.34
C MET A 166 -9.38 -4.09 8.81
N PHE A 167 -8.95 -3.63 7.63
CA PHE A 167 -9.53 -2.47 6.98
C PHE A 167 -11.01 -2.68 6.64
N LEU A 168 -11.35 -3.85 6.08
CA LEU A 168 -12.72 -4.23 5.75
C LEU A 168 -13.62 -4.25 6.99
N ALA A 169 -13.13 -4.79 8.12
CA ALA A 169 -13.88 -4.81 9.38
C ALA A 169 -14.17 -3.39 9.92
N ARG A 170 -13.27 -2.43 9.67
CA ARG A 170 -13.42 -1.04 10.13
C ARG A 170 -14.29 -0.19 9.20
N HIS A 171 -14.15 -0.34 7.88
CA HIS A 171 -14.79 0.54 6.90
C HIS A 171 -15.91 -0.11 6.08
N GLY A 172 -16.12 -1.42 6.19
CA GLY A 172 -17.11 -2.16 5.41
C GLY A 172 -16.76 -2.36 3.93
N ARG A 173 -15.60 -1.87 3.48
CA ARG A 173 -15.07 -2.00 2.11
C ARG A 173 -13.55 -2.12 2.12
N LEU A 174 -12.94 -2.48 0.99
CA LEU A 174 -11.48 -2.52 0.82
C LEU A 174 -10.89 -1.10 0.71
N PRO A 175 -9.56 -0.92 0.90
CA PRO A 175 -8.90 0.35 0.61
C PRO A 175 -9.19 0.81 -0.82
N PHE A 176 -9.22 2.12 -1.02
CA PHE A 176 -9.62 2.80 -2.26
C PHE A 176 -9.11 2.15 -3.57
N ALA A 177 -7.87 1.65 -3.59
CA ALA A 177 -7.25 1.08 -4.80
C ALA A 177 -6.94 -0.43 -4.69
N ASN A 178 -7.49 -1.12 -3.70
CA ASN A 178 -7.52 -2.57 -3.61
C ASN A 178 -8.82 -3.09 -4.23
N LEU A 179 -8.74 -3.52 -5.49
CA LEU A 179 -9.91 -3.97 -6.25
C LEU A 179 -10.18 -5.47 -6.08
N ARG A 180 -11.46 -5.84 -6.12
CA ARG A 180 -11.96 -7.20 -6.27
C ARG A 180 -11.95 -7.61 -7.75
N LEU A 181 -12.07 -8.92 -8.00
CA LEU A 181 -12.19 -9.46 -9.37
C LEU A 181 -13.45 -8.97 -10.11
N GLU A 182 -14.46 -8.52 -9.37
CA GLU A 182 -15.75 -8.08 -9.88
C GLU A 182 -15.83 -6.56 -10.08
N ASP A 183 -14.79 -5.82 -9.66
CA ASP A 183 -14.79 -4.37 -9.79
C ASP A 183 -14.61 -3.98 -11.27
N PRO A 184 -15.36 -2.99 -11.77
CA PRO A 184 -15.29 -2.58 -13.16
C PRO A 184 -13.86 -2.15 -13.55
N GLU A 185 -13.39 -2.64 -14.71
CA GLU A 185 -12.04 -2.38 -15.23
C GLU A 185 -11.81 -0.94 -15.68
#